data_AF-A0A433WYG8-F1
#
_entry.id   AF-A0A433WYG8-F1
#
_cell.length_a   1.000
_cell.length_b   1.000
_cell.length_c   1.000
_cell.angle_alpha   90.00
_cell.angle_beta   90.00
_cell.angle_gamma   90.00
#
_symmetry.space_group_name_H-M   'P 1'
#
loop_
_entity.id
_entity.type
_entity.pdbx_description
1 polymer ?
#
loop_
_entity_poly.entity_id
_entity_poly.type
_entity_poly.pdbx_seq_one_letter_code
_entity_poly.pdbx_strand_id
1 'polypeptide(L)'
;MQSLLLDRTEWDLVLDRSGNIAICSEPYSVLQDVSNAIRVFQGECYYDTSKGLPYQAQILGKSQSVPIFQRLAEAAARTVPLVQDASCVVSRLGGDRSLSGIMQITLTTGETLDVQF
;
A
#
# COMPACT_ATOMS: atom_id res chain seq x y z
N MET A 1 16.87 -1.65 2.88
CA MET A 1 16.44 -0.36 2.32
C MET A 1 15.85 0.48 3.45
N GLN A 2 16.25 1.75 3.52
CA GLN A 2 15.73 2.72 4.48
C GLN A 2 14.85 3.75 3.78
N SER A 3 13.82 4.23 4.46
CA SER A 3 12.92 5.28 4.00
C SER A 3 12.60 6.23 5.15
N LEU A 4 12.14 7.44 4.85
CA LEU A 4 11.52 8.30 5.86
C LEU A 4 10.28 7.58 6.42
N LEU A 5 10.15 7.57 7.75
CA LEU A 5 9.00 7.00 8.43
C LEU A 5 7.80 7.95 8.29
N LEU A 6 6.68 7.41 7.82
CA LEU A 6 5.39 8.09 7.86
C LEU A 6 4.59 7.65 9.10
N ASP A 7 3.85 8.59 9.68
CA ASP A 7 2.90 8.26 10.74
C ASP A 7 1.87 7.24 10.26
N ARG A 8 1.53 6.28 11.13
CA ARG A 8 0.63 5.16 10.77
C ARG A 8 -0.83 5.58 10.62
N THR A 9 -1.19 6.74 11.15
CA THR A 9 -2.54 7.29 11.11
C THR A 9 -2.62 8.44 10.10
N GLU A 10 -1.72 9.41 10.24
CA GLU A 10 -1.76 10.67 9.48
C GLU A 10 -1.05 10.59 8.13
N TRP A 11 -0.16 9.61 7.93
CA TRP A 11 0.66 9.48 6.70
C TRP A 11 1.57 10.67 6.43
N ASP A 12 1.99 11.38 7.48
CA ASP A 12 2.92 12.51 7.41
C ASP A 12 4.28 12.19 8.03
N LEU A 13 5.28 13.05 7.77
CA LEU A 13 6.62 12.95 8.35
C LEU A 13 6.57 13.15 9.87
N VAL A 14 7.28 12.30 10.60
CA VAL A 14 7.38 12.38 12.06
C VAL A 14 8.82 12.57 12.50
N LEU A 15 9.00 13.13 13.70
CA LEU A 15 10.32 13.28 14.31
C LEU A 15 10.65 12.10 15.24
N ASP A 16 11.93 11.74 15.30
CA ASP A 16 12.45 10.82 16.30
C ASP A 16 12.61 11.52 17.68
N ARG A 17 13.04 10.76 18.69
CA ARG A 17 13.24 11.28 20.05
C ARG A 17 14.31 12.38 20.14
N SER A 18 15.21 12.46 19.16
CA SER A 18 16.27 13.45 19.06
C SER A 18 15.87 14.68 18.25
N GLY A 19 14.65 14.70 17.67
CA GLY A 19 14.14 15.79 16.85
C GLY A 19 14.57 15.74 15.38
N ASN A 20 15.16 14.63 14.91
CA ASN A 20 15.44 14.43 13.48
C ASN A 20 14.21 13.85 12.77
N ILE A 21 14.14 13.96 11.43
CA ILE A 21 13.11 13.24 10.67
C ILE A 21 13.33 11.74 10.86
N ALA A 22 12.29 11.04 11.31
CA ALA A 22 12.36 9.62 11.61
C ALA A 22 12.57 8.80 10.33
N ILE A 23 13.32 7.72 10.48
CA ILE A 23 13.65 6.78 9.40
C ILE A 23 13.16 5.39 9.81
N CYS A 24 12.62 4.66 8.85
CA CYS A 24 12.31 3.24 8.99
C CYS A 24 13.21 2.39 8.10
N SER A 25 13.38 1.13 8.48
CA SER A 25 14.14 0.13 7.75
C SER A 25 13.27 -1.07 7.42
N GLU A 26 13.83 -2.02 6.67
CA GLU A 26 13.19 -3.30 6.44
C GLU A 26 12.87 -4.01 7.78
N PRO A 27 11.74 -4.74 7.84
CA PRO A 27 10.80 -4.94 6.73
C PRO A 27 9.76 -3.82 6.57
N TYR A 28 9.66 -2.91 7.55
CA TYR A 28 8.61 -1.88 7.58
C TYR A 28 8.66 -0.90 6.40
N SER A 29 9.85 -0.49 5.97
CA SER A 29 10.01 0.39 4.81
C SER A 29 9.37 -0.21 3.55
N VAL A 30 9.48 -1.52 3.34
CA VAL A 30 8.85 -2.23 2.22
C VAL A 30 7.32 -2.23 2.35
N LEU A 31 6.79 -2.45 3.55
CA LEU A 31 5.34 -2.39 3.80
C LEU A 31 4.76 -0.98 3.56
N GLN A 32 5.52 0.06 3.91
CA GLN A 32 5.17 1.44 3.62
C GLN A 32 5.17 1.71 2.12
N ASP A 33 6.18 1.22 1.38
CA ASP A 33 6.25 1.35 -0.09
C ASP A 33 5.12 0.61 -0.80
N VAL A 34 4.75 -0.59 -0.34
CA VAL A 34 3.57 -1.33 -0.82
C VAL A 34 2.31 -0.51 -0.63
N SER A 35 2.13 0.07 0.56
CA SER A 35 0.96 0.88 0.86
C SER A 35 0.89 2.14 -0.02
N ASN A 36 2.03 2.78 -0.27
CA ASN A 36 2.13 3.91 -1.20
C ASN A 36 1.74 3.49 -2.62
N ALA A 37 2.29 2.37 -3.12
CA ALA A 37 2.02 1.87 -4.47
C ALA A 37 0.52 1.57 -4.70
N ILE A 38 -0.16 1.06 -3.67
CA ILE A 38 -1.60 0.76 -3.74
C ILE A 38 -2.44 2.04 -3.69
N ARG A 39 -2.05 3.04 -2.89
CA ARG A 39 -2.82 4.28 -2.67
C ARG A 39 -2.71 5.30 -3.80
N VAL A 40 -1.63 5.28 -4.57
CA VAL A 40 -1.44 6.21 -5.70
C VAL A 40 -2.50 5.96 -6.77
N PHE A 41 -3.15 7.03 -7.23
CA PHE A 41 -4.06 6.95 -8.36
C PHE A 41 -3.25 6.95 -9.66
N GLN A 42 -3.66 6.09 -10.59
CA GLN A 42 -3.02 6.02 -11.89
C GLN A 42 -3.08 7.38 -12.59
N GLY A 43 -1.93 7.86 -13.05
CA GLY A 43 -1.78 9.19 -13.68
C GLY A 43 -1.29 10.30 -12.74
N GLU A 44 -1.29 10.10 -11.42
CA GLU A 44 -0.91 11.17 -10.48
C GLU A 44 0.58 11.17 -10.12
N CYS A 45 1.30 10.07 -10.34
CA CYS A 45 2.74 10.03 -10.11
C CYS A 45 3.47 10.83 -11.21
N TYR A 46 3.93 12.03 -10.86
CA TYR A 46 4.47 13.01 -11.80
C TYR A 46 5.60 12.48 -12.70
N TYR A 47 6.51 11.69 -12.14
CA TYR A 47 7.67 11.16 -12.87
C TYR A 47 7.37 9.86 -13.62
N ASP A 48 6.27 9.18 -13.31
CA ASP A 48 5.84 7.96 -13.99
C ASP A 48 4.32 7.76 -13.85
N THR A 49 3.58 8.33 -14.80
CA THR A 49 2.11 8.33 -14.80
C THR A 49 1.51 6.95 -15.04
N SER A 50 2.33 5.94 -15.37
CA SER A 50 1.85 4.56 -15.53
C SER A 50 1.57 3.87 -14.19
N LYS A 51 2.21 4.35 -13.10
CA LYS A 51 2.07 3.83 -11.74
C LYS A 51 0.73 4.18 -11.10
N GLY A 52 0.33 3.35 -10.15
CA GLY A 52 -0.88 3.53 -9.35
C GLY A 52 -2.05 2.68 -9.84
N LEU A 53 -3.12 2.67 -9.04
CA LEU A 53 -4.34 1.93 -9.35
C LEU A 53 -5.31 2.80 -10.15
N PRO A 54 -6.05 2.22 -11.12
CA PRO A 54 -7.08 2.92 -11.90
C PRO A 54 -8.35 3.18 -11.08
N TYR A 55 -8.24 3.88 -9.96
CA TYR A 55 -9.33 4.10 -9.00
C TYR A 55 -10.55 4.73 -9.64
N GLN A 56 -10.38 5.78 -10.43
CA GLN A 56 -11.49 6.49 -11.07
C GLN A 56 -12.15 5.67 -12.20
N ALA A 57 -11.35 4.92 -12.96
CA ALA A 57 -11.83 4.20 -14.13
C ALA A 57 -12.51 2.88 -13.76
N GLN A 58 -11.97 2.13 -12.80
CA GLN A 58 -12.36 0.72 -12.57
C GLN A 58 -12.85 0.41 -11.14
N ILE A 59 -12.50 1.21 -10.13
CA ILE A 59 -12.71 0.82 -8.72
C ILE A 59 -13.83 1.64 -8.08
N LEU A 60 -13.68 2.96 -8.00
CA LEU A 60 -14.61 3.84 -7.29
C LEU A 60 -15.93 3.98 -8.06
N GLY A 61 -17.04 3.89 -7.32
CA GLY A 61 -18.39 4.00 -7.89
C GLY A 61 -18.81 2.84 -8.80
N LYS A 62 -18.09 1.71 -8.78
CA LYS A 62 -18.40 0.51 -9.57
C LYS A 62 -18.87 -0.63 -8.66
N SER A 63 -19.89 -1.37 -9.10
CA SER A 63 -20.53 -2.45 -8.32
C SER A 63 -19.66 -3.71 -8.16
N GLN A 64 -18.77 -4.00 -9.09
CA GLN A 64 -17.91 -5.21 -9.07
C GLN A 64 -16.48 -4.92 -8.58
N SER A 65 -16.30 -3.88 -7.77
CA SER A 65 -14.98 -3.30 -7.49
C SER A 65 -14.09 -4.11 -6.55
N VAL A 66 -14.64 -4.93 -5.65
CA VAL A 66 -13.83 -5.60 -4.60
C VAL A 66 -12.83 -6.60 -5.19
N PRO A 67 -13.21 -7.60 -6.00
CA PRO A 67 -12.25 -8.53 -6.59
C PRO A 67 -11.27 -7.83 -7.56
N ILE A 68 -11.73 -6.78 -8.24
CA ILE A 68 -10.90 -5.95 -9.12
C ILE A 68 -9.83 -5.22 -8.29
N PHE A 69 -10.23 -4.60 -7.18
CA PHE A 69 -9.32 -3.93 -6.26
C PHE A 69 -8.29 -4.91 -5.70
N GLN A 70 -8.71 -6.08 -5.20
CA GLN A 70 -7.80 -7.10 -4.67
C GLN A 70 -6.72 -7.45 -5.70
N ARG A 71 -7.12 -7.84 -6.91
CA ARG A 71 -6.20 -8.19 -7.99
C ARG A 71 -5.23 -7.06 -8.35
N LEU A 72 -5.74 -5.83 -8.44
CA LEU A 72 -4.93 -4.66 -8.81
C LEU A 72 -3.96 -4.26 -7.69
N ALA A 73 -4.40 -4.33 -6.42
CA ALA A 73 -3.59 -4.06 -5.25
C ALA A 73 -2.45 -5.08 -5.12
N GLU A 74 -2.73 -6.37 -5.31
CA GLU A 74 -1.71 -7.42 -5.33
C GLU A 74 -0.71 -7.23 -6.46
N ALA A 75 -1.18 -6.88 -7.67
CA ALA A 75 -0.29 -6.60 -8.79
C ALA A 75 0.63 -5.41 -8.51
N ALA A 76 0.10 -4.32 -7.94
CA ALA A 76 0.89 -3.16 -7.55
C ALA A 76 1.89 -3.48 -6.43
N ALA A 77 1.48 -4.23 -5.41
CA ALA A 77 2.35 -4.65 -4.31
C ALA A 77 3.56 -5.45 -4.82
N ARG A 78 3.35 -6.37 -5.78
CA ARG A 78 4.43 -7.15 -6.41
C ARG A 78 5.40 -6.31 -7.26
N THR A 79 5.09 -5.04 -7.57
CA THR A 79 6.04 -4.13 -8.24
C THR A 79 7.07 -3.53 -7.28
N VAL A 80 6.83 -3.60 -5.96
CA VAL A 80 7.74 -3.07 -4.96
C VAL A 80 8.95 -3.99 -4.79
N PRO A 81 10.18 -3.46 -4.77
CA PRO A 81 11.37 -4.27 -4.52
C PRO A 81 11.26 -5.09 -3.24
N LEU A 82 11.83 -6.30 -3.26
CA LEU A 82 11.86 -7.26 -2.14
C LEU A 82 10.52 -7.91 -1.80
N VAL A 83 9.43 -7.58 -2.49
CA VAL A 83 8.18 -8.34 -2.43
C VAL A 83 8.28 -9.55 -3.35
N GLN A 84 8.19 -10.75 -2.77
CA GLN A 84 8.14 -12.00 -3.53
C GLN A 84 6.69 -12.36 -3.90
N ASP A 85 5.76 -12.21 -2.96
CA ASP A 85 4.34 -12.43 -3.20
C ASP A 85 3.46 -11.48 -2.38
N ALA A 86 2.24 -11.27 -2.82
CA ALA A 86 1.25 -10.43 -2.17
C ALA A 86 -0.17 -10.99 -2.35
N SER A 87 -0.96 -10.98 -1.28
CA SER A 87 -2.36 -11.42 -1.26
C SER A 87 -3.22 -10.37 -0.57
N CYS A 88 -4.33 -9.97 -1.21
CA CYS A 88 -5.24 -8.97 -0.68
C CYS A 88 -6.55 -9.62 -0.24
N VAL A 89 -6.91 -9.46 1.04
CA VAL A 89 -8.18 -9.93 1.57
C VAL A 89 -8.99 -8.73 2.05
N VAL A 90 -10.04 -8.39 1.31
CA VAL A 90 -11.01 -7.38 1.73
C VAL A 90 -11.97 -8.02 2.73
N SER A 91 -11.98 -7.51 3.97
CA SER A 91 -12.79 -8.04 5.07
C SER A 91 -14.13 -7.33 5.21
N ARG A 92 -14.22 -6.06 4.78
CA ARG A 92 -15.43 -5.26 4.91
C ARG A 92 -15.53 -4.17 3.84
N LEU A 93 -16.74 -4.02 3.30
CA LEU A 93 -17.15 -2.82 2.57
C LEU A 93 -18.29 -2.16 3.37
N GLY A 94 -17.95 -1.11 4.12
CA GLY A 94 -18.85 -0.44 5.04
C GLY A 94 -19.88 0.45 4.34
N GLY A 95 -21.03 0.69 5.00
CA GLY A 95 -22.06 1.63 4.52
C GLY A 95 -21.60 3.09 4.48
N ASP A 96 -20.47 3.39 5.13
CA ASP A 96 -19.75 4.66 5.11
C ASP A 96 -18.84 4.83 3.88
N ARG A 97 -18.90 3.89 2.92
CA ARG A 97 -18.01 3.84 1.75
C ARG A 97 -16.53 3.62 2.13
N SER A 98 -16.28 3.01 3.28
CA SER A 98 -14.95 2.51 3.64
C SER A 98 -14.75 1.09 3.13
N LEU A 99 -13.55 0.80 2.67
CA LEU A 99 -13.12 -0.55 2.33
C LEU A 99 -11.98 -0.90 3.28
N SER A 100 -12.13 -1.98 4.04
CA SER A 100 -11.13 -2.46 5.00
C SER A 100 -10.69 -3.88 4.68
N GLY A 101 -9.45 -4.21 5.02
CA GLY A 101 -8.85 -5.49 4.70
C GLY A 101 -7.43 -5.65 5.21
N ILE A 102 -6.80 -6.71 4.72
CA ILE A 102 -5.41 -7.05 5.02
C ILE A 102 -4.69 -7.30 3.71
N MET A 103 -3.51 -6.70 3.54
CA MET A 103 -2.51 -7.09 2.57
C MET A 103 -1.50 -7.99 3.27
N GLN A 104 -1.44 -9.25 2.86
CA GLN A 104 -0.38 -10.16 3.27
C GLN A 104 0.76 -10.08 2.26
N ILE A 105 1.97 -9.83 2.73
CA ILE A 105 3.16 -9.61 1.91
C ILE A 105 4.22 -10.61 2.32
N THR A 106 4.68 -11.42 1.37
CA THR A 106 5.82 -12.32 1.53
C THR A 106 7.04 -11.68 0.89
N LEU A 107 8.08 -11.47 1.68
CA LEU A 107 9.34 -10.90 1.24
C LEU A 107 10.24 -11.94 0.59
N THR A 108 11.24 -11.50 -0.17
CA THR A 108 12.27 -12.38 -0.77
C THR A 108 13.10 -13.13 0.26
N THR A 109 13.08 -12.70 1.52
CA THR A 109 13.70 -13.40 2.66
C THR A 109 12.88 -14.62 3.13
N GLY A 110 11.63 -14.76 2.66
CA GLY A 110 10.66 -15.76 3.11
C GLY A 110 9.79 -15.31 4.28
N GLU A 111 10.05 -14.14 4.87
CA GLU A 111 9.21 -13.57 5.93
C GLU A 111 7.86 -13.13 5.35
N THR A 112 6.76 -13.40 6.08
CA THR A 112 5.41 -12.96 5.70
C THR A 112 4.86 -12.02 6.75
N LEU A 113 4.38 -10.87 6.31
CA LEU A 113 3.94 -9.75 7.13
C LEU A 113 2.60 -9.23 6.63
N ASP A 114 1.81 -8.67 7.55
CA ASP A 114 0.48 -8.17 7.24
C ASP A 114 0.41 -6.65 7.41
N VAL A 115 -0.30 -5.99 6.49
CA VAL A 115 -0.64 -4.56 6.56
C VAL A 115 -2.16 -4.42 6.51
N GLN A 116 -2.73 -3.79 7.53
CA GLN A 116 -4.16 -3.51 7.60
C GLN A 116 -4.50 -2.19 6.91
N PHE A 117 -5.66 -2.13 6.27
CA PHE A 117 -6.23 -0.92 5.68
C PHE A 117 -7.75 -0.87 5.88
#